data_AF-A0A2V6WXZ6-F1
#
_entry.id   AF-A0A2V6WXZ6-F1
#
_cell.length_a   1.000
_cell.length_b   1.000
_cell.length_c   1.000
_cell.angle_alpha   90.00
_cell.angle_beta   90.00
_cell.angle_gamma   90.00
#
_symmetry.space_group_name_H-M   'P 1'
#
loop_
_entity.id
_entity.type
_entity.pdbx_description
1 polymer ?
#
loop_
_entity_poly.entity_id
_entity_poly.type
_entity_poly.pdbx_seq_one_letter_code
_entity_poly.pdbx_strand_id
1 'polypeptide(L)'
;ILATLVVPGVVETLVRSSAVRIFVCNAMTEPGETDGYGVAEHLRALATHGLTVDALDYVVVNASPIPRKVRARYETEGAQPVSADFAVAAGPPTVVRAELLEPGPVVRHAPDKLGRILRDLAGARGGWATDGRAAEEWVRS
;
A
#
# COMPACT_ATOMS: atom_id res chain seq x y z
N ILE A 1 10.67 -3.73 4.38
CA ILE A 1 10.77 -4.24 2.98
C ILE A 1 12.08 -3.86 2.27
N LEU A 2 12.64 -2.67 2.51
CA LEU A 2 13.84 -2.18 1.80
C LEU A 2 15.06 -3.10 1.94
N ALA A 3 15.26 -3.73 3.11
CA ALA A 3 16.34 -4.68 3.34
C ALA A 3 16.34 -5.88 2.37
N THR A 4 15.19 -6.26 1.82
CA THR A 4 15.11 -7.33 0.81
C THR A 4 15.58 -6.84 -0.57
N LEU A 5 15.41 -5.55 -0.88
CA LEU A 5 15.75 -4.99 -2.18
C LEU A 5 17.25 -4.74 -2.37
N VAL A 6 18.02 -4.61 -1.27
CA VAL A 6 19.48 -4.46 -1.34
C VAL A 6 20.21 -5.77 -1.66
N VAL A 7 19.53 -6.91 -1.60
CA VAL A 7 20.12 -8.22 -1.96
C VAL A 7 20.35 -8.26 -3.48
N PRO A 8 21.58 -8.56 -3.95
CA PRO A 8 21.87 -8.60 -5.38
C PRO A 8 20.92 -9.48 -6.18
N GLY A 9 20.40 -8.96 -7.29
CA GLY A 9 19.51 -9.67 -8.21
C GLY A 9 18.04 -9.69 -7.83
N VAL A 10 17.64 -9.28 -6.61
CA VAL A 10 16.22 -9.27 -6.20
C VAL A 10 15.40 -8.29 -7.04
N VAL A 11 15.85 -7.04 -7.13
CA VAL A 11 15.16 -6.01 -7.92
C VAL A 11 15.06 -6.40 -9.38
N GLU A 12 16.17 -6.88 -9.98
CA GLU A 12 16.18 -7.34 -11.38
C GLU A 12 15.16 -8.47 -11.60
N THR A 13 15.11 -9.43 -10.68
CA THR A 13 14.16 -10.55 -10.75
C THR A 13 12.71 -10.09 -10.62
N LEU A 14 12.43 -9.15 -9.71
CA LEU A 14 11.09 -8.56 -9.55
C LEU A 14 10.66 -7.84 -10.82
N VAL A 15 11.52 -6.99 -11.40
CA VAL A 15 11.21 -6.19 -12.59
C VAL A 15 11.02 -7.08 -13.83
N ARG A 16 11.85 -8.12 -14.01
CA ARG A 16 11.74 -9.06 -15.13
C ARG A 16 10.58 -10.04 -15.02
N SER A 17 9.99 -10.19 -13.84
CA SER A 17 8.88 -11.11 -13.61
C SER A 17 7.62 -10.66 -14.32
N SER A 18 6.89 -11.62 -14.90
CA SER A 18 5.53 -11.42 -15.41
C SER A 18 4.46 -11.45 -14.32
N ALA A 19 4.84 -11.70 -13.06
CA ALA A 19 3.93 -11.70 -11.92
C ALA A 19 3.32 -10.31 -11.68
N VAL A 20 2.13 -10.30 -11.05
CA VAL A 20 1.50 -9.06 -10.57
C VAL A 20 2.30 -8.52 -9.38
N ARG A 21 2.71 -7.25 -9.45
CA ARG A 21 3.51 -6.57 -8.43
C ARG A 21 2.64 -5.61 -7.64
N ILE A 22 2.37 -5.95 -6.38
CA ILE A 22 1.49 -5.20 -5.48
C ILE A 22 2.32 -4.68 -4.31
N PHE A 23 2.31 -3.37 -4.08
CA PHE A 23 2.83 -2.80 -2.85
C PHE A 23 1.69 -2.51 -1.88
N VAL A 24 1.72 -3.12 -0.69
CA VAL A 24 0.79 -2.82 0.40
C VAL A 24 1.48 -1.86 1.35
N CYS A 25 0.98 -0.63 1.42
CA CYS A 25 1.58 0.40 2.27
C CYS A 25 1.23 0.17 3.74
N ASN A 26 2.15 0.52 4.64
CA ASN A 26 1.89 0.53 6.06
C ASN A 26 0.75 1.51 6.41
N ALA A 27 -0.05 1.18 7.43
CA ALA A 27 -1.13 2.06 7.89
C ALA A 27 -0.63 3.14 8.89
N MET A 28 0.49 2.88 9.56
CA MET A 28 1.16 3.77 10.50
C MET A 28 2.64 3.87 10.12
N THR A 29 3.28 4.99 10.44
CA THR A 29 4.74 5.12 10.39
C THR A 29 5.39 4.28 11.49
N GLU A 30 6.63 3.91 11.25
CA GLU A 30 7.49 3.15 12.15
C GLU A 30 8.57 4.10 12.70
N PRO A 31 8.59 4.36 14.02
CA PRO A 31 9.50 5.33 14.62
C PRO A 31 10.96 5.05 14.29
N GLY A 32 11.68 6.05 13.78
CA GLY A 32 13.08 5.93 13.37
C GLY A 32 13.31 5.27 12.01
N GLU A 33 12.28 4.73 11.36
CA GLU A 33 12.37 4.13 10.02
C GLU A 33 11.61 4.95 8.96
N THR A 34 10.37 5.34 9.26
CA THR A 34 9.46 6.00 8.29
C THR A 34 8.80 7.25 8.88
N ASP A 35 9.53 7.97 9.75
CA ASP A 35 9.07 9.20 10.38
C ASP A 35 8.61 10.23 9.33
N GLY A 36 7.35 10.65 9.43
CA GLY A 36 6.74 11.62 8.51
C GLY A 36 6.44 11.09 7.11
N TYR A 37 6.57 9.79 6.85
CA TYR A 37 6.32 9.24 5.51
C TYR A 37 4.82 9.16 5.21
N GLY A 38 4.40 9.73 4.09
CA GLY A 38 3.19 9.35 3.38
C GLY A 38 3.44 8.19 2.40
N VAL A 39 2.42 7.82 1.64
CA VAL A 39 2.55 6.79 0.60
C VAL A 39 3.61 7.20 -0.45
N ALA A 40 3.66 8.48 -0.82
CA ALA A 40 4.63 9.00 -1.78
C ALA A 40 6.08 8.78 -1.31
N GLU A 41 6.38 9.04 -0.04
CA GLU A 41 7.70 8.86 0.54
C GLU A 41 8.11 7.38 0.58
N HIS A 42 7.19 6.48 0.93
CA HIS A 42 7.44 5.03 0.85
C HIS A 42 7.79 4.59 -0.57
N LEU A 43 7.06 5.07 -1.57
CA LEU A 43 7.31 4.76 -2.98
C LEU A 43 8.63 5.35 -3.48
N ARG A 44 8.98 6.57 -3.05
CA ARG A 44 10.31 7.14 -3.33
C ARG A 44 11.41 6.29 -2.73
N ALA A 45 11.24 5.80 -1.49
CA ALA A 45 12.22 4.93 -0.85
C ALA A 45 12.40 3.61 -1.62
N LEU A 46 11.32 2.99 -2.11
CA LEU A 46 11.42 1.82 -3.00
C LEU A 46 12.19 2.15 -4.30
N ALA A 47 11.88 3.29 -4.92
CA ALA A 47 12.53 3.73 -6.16
C ALA A 47 14.03 4.00 -5.96
N THR A 48 14.43 4.61 -4.85
CA THR A 48 15.85 4.78 -4.48
C THR A 48 16.58 3.45 -4.37
N HIS A 49 15.88 2.37 -4.02
CA HIS A 49 16.42 1.02 -3.96
C HIS A 49 16.20 0.22 -5.25
N GLY A 50 15.89 0.89 -6.36
CA GLY A 50 15.82 0.31 -7.70
C GLY A 50 14.45 -0.26 -8.10
N LEU A 51 13.46 -0.28 -7.20
CA LEU A 51 12.09 -0.67 -7.53
C LEU A 51 11.26 0.59 -7.80
N THR A 52 11.27 1.04 -9.06
CA THR A 52 10.58 2.25 -9.47
C THR A 52 9.06 2.11 -9.36
N VAL A 53 8.36 3.24 -9.27
CA VAL A 53 6.91 3.25 -9.04
C VAL A 53 6.15 2.60 -10.20
N ASP A 54 6.56 2.85 -11.44
CA ASP A 54 6.02 2.25 -12.67
C ASP A 54 6.32 0.75 -12.82
N ALA A 55 7.25 0.21 -12.03
CA ALA A 55 7.47 -1.22 -11.90
C ALA A 55 6.44 -1.89 -10.98
N LEU A 56 5.48 -1.17 -10.40
CA LEU A 56 4.36 -1.75 -9.66
C LEU A 56 3.10 -1.73 -10.52
N ASP A 57 2.27 -2.77 -10.39
CA ASP A 57 0.95 -2.79 -11.03
C ASP A 57 -0.10 -2.12 -10.13
N TYR A 58 0.03 -2.30 -8.81
CA TYR A 58 -0.90 -1.79 -7.81
C TYR A 58 -0.21 -1.26 -6.55
N VAL A 59 -0.79 -0.21 -5.97
CA VAL A 59 -0.46 0.28 -4.64
C VAL A 59 -1.72 0.24 -3.79
N VAL A 60 -1.71 -0.55 -2.73
CA VAL A 60 -2.84 -0.75 -1.82
C VAL A 60 -2.61 0.07 -0.56
N VAL A 61 -3.56 0.95 -0.22
CA VAL A 61 -3.47 1.87 0.92
C VAL A 61 -4.72 1.76 1.79
N ASN A 62 -4.52 1.88 3.11
CA ASN A 62 -5.64 1.88 4.04
C ASN A 62 -6.42 3.20 3.96
N ALA A 63 -7.74 3.10 3.80
CA ALA A 63 -8.69 4.20 3.89
C ALA A 63 -9.55 4.15 5.17
N SER A 64 -9.40 3.11 6.00
CA SER A 64 -10.16 3.01 7.26
C SER A 64 -9.74 4.11 8.24
N PRO A 65 -10.69 4.79 8.90
CA PRO A 65 -10.34 5.69 9.99
C PRO A 65 -9.74 4.90 11.16
N ILE A 66 -8.61 5.39 11.68
CA ILE A 66 -7.99 4.84 12.89
C ILE A 66 -8.64 5.51 14.11
N PRO A 67 -9.25 4.73 15.05
CA PRO A 67 -9.91 5.30 16.22
C PRO A 67 -9.00 6.23 17.01
N ARG A 68 -9.52 7.39 17.45
CA ARG A 68 -8.74 8.43 18.13
C ARG A 68 -7.92 7.91 19.31
N LYS A 69 -8.48 7.01 20.12
CA LYS A 69 -7.79 6.41 21.27
C LYS A 69 -6.59 5.56 20.84
N VAL A 70 -6.73 4.80 19.76
CA VAL A 70 -5.64 3.98 19.20
C VAL A 70 -4.59 4.91 18.60
N ARG A 71 -5.00 5.90 17.80
CA ARG A 71 -4.09 6.90 17.23
C ARG A 71 -3.26 7.60 18.29
N ALA A 72 -3.90 8.13 19.34
CA ALA A 72 -3.20 8.84 20.41
C ALA A 72 -2.13 7.98 21.11
N ARG A 73 -2.39 6.67 21.26
CA ARG A 73 -1.37 5.75 21.78
C ARG A 73 -0.16 5.65 20.84
N TYR A 74 -0.38 5.43 19.55
CA TYR A 74 0.72 5.37 18.58
C TYR A 74 1.49 6.70 18.52
N GLU A 75 0.80 7.84 18.63
CA GLU A 75 1.44 9.16 18.68
C GLU A 75 2.39 9.29 19.88
N THR A 76 2.03 8.76 21.05
CA THR A 76 2.95 8.72 22.22
C THR A 76 4.15 7.81 22.02
N GLU A 77 4.05 6.85 21.10
CA GLU A 77 5.13 5.95 20.69
C GLU A 77 5.94 6.53 19.51
N GLY A 78 5.62 7.75 19.04
CA GLY A 78 6.29 8.42 17.91
C GLY A 78 5.73 8.04 16.52
N ALA A 79 4.69 7.23 16.45
CA ALA A 79 4.08 6.76 15.20
C ALA A 79 2.85 7.60 14.81
N GLN A 80 2.71 7.87 13.51
CA GLN A 80 1.64 8.67 12.92
C GLN A 80 0.92 7.85 11.85
N PRO A 81 -0.37 8.09 11.57
CA PRO A 81 -1.03 7.49 10.40
C PRO A 81 -0.33 7.89 9.11
N VAL A 82 -0.09 6.93 8.21
CA VAL A 82 0.47 7.22 6.88
C VAL A 82 -0.57 7.97 6.06
N SER A 83 -0.18 9.10 5.47
CA SER A 83 -1.05 9.84 4.57
C SER A 83 -1.31 9.04 3.29
N ALA A 84 -2.59 8.77 3.02
CA ALA A 84 -3.07 8.13 1.78
C ALA A 84 -3.27 9.12 0.62
N ASP A 85 -2.88 10.39 0.82
CA ASP A 85 -2.89 11.43 -0.21
C ASP A 85 -1.75 11.19 -1.20
N PHE A 86 -2.03 10.32 -2.17
CA PHE A 86 -1.12 9.95 -3.24
C PHE A 86 -1.91 9.60 -4.49
N ALA A 87 -1.61 10.28 -5.58
CA ALA A 87 -2.14 9.96 -6.89
C ALA A 87 -0.97 9.83 -7.85
N VAL A 88 -1.07 8.86 -8.76
CA VAL A 88 -0.22 8.82 -9.95
C VAL A 88 -0.93 9.46 -11.13
N ALA A 89 -0.13 10.01 -12.05
CA ALA A 89 -0.61 10.40 -13.36
C ALA A 89 -1.14 9.17 -14.14
N ALA A 90 -1.77 9.41 -15.29
CA ALA A 90 -2.32 8.33 -16.11
C ALA A 90 -1.30 7.21 -16.35
N GLY A 91 -1.63 5.98 -15.93
CA GLY A 91 -0.79 4.80 -16.03
C GLY A 91 -0.67 4.01 -14.71
N PRO A 92 0.11 2.91 -14.70
CA PRO A 92 0.39 2.15 -13.49
C PRO A 92 1.36 2.90 -12.54
N PRO A 93 1.32 2.59 -11.24
CA PRO A 93 0.44 1.63 -10.57
C PRO A 93 -0.96 2.17 -10.33
N THR A 94 -1.98 1.33 -10.40
CA THR A 94 -3.33 1.72 -9.94
C THR A 94 -3.35 1.79 -8.41
N VAL A 95 -3.80 2.93 -7.86
CA VAL A 95 -3.90 3.11 -6.40
C VAL A 95 -5.25 2.59 -5.90
N VAL A 96 -5.22 1.53 -5.10
CA VAL A 96 -6.39 0.90 -4.48
C VAL A 96 -6.52 1.37 -3.05
N ARG A 97 -7.65 2.02 -2.74
CA ARG A 97 -8.02 2.49 -1.41
C ARG A 97 -9.10 1.56 -0.86
N ALA A 98 -8.87 1.00 0.32
CA ALA A 98 -9.84 0.09 0.92
C ALA A 98 -9.82 0.16 2.44
N GLU A 99 -10.89 -0.32 3.07
CA GLU A 99 -10.87 -0.54 4.50
C GLU A 99 -10.04 -1.77 4.84
N LEU A 100 -8.79 -1.57 5.23
CA LEU A 100 -7.86 -2.67 5.42
C LEU A 100 -7.64 -3.04 6.88
N LEU A 101 -8.20 -2.31 7.85
CA LEU A 101 -7.91 -2.56 9.26
C LEU A 101 -8.93 -3.49 9.90
N GLU A 102 -8.46 -4.30 10.84
CA GLU A 102 -9.35 -5.00 11.75
C GLU A 102 -9.63 -4.18 13.02
N PRO A 103 -10.81 -4.34 13.63
CA PRO A 103 -11.11 -3.70 14.90
C PRO A 103 -10.18 -4.21 16.00
N GLY A 104 -9.66 -3.30 16.82
CA GLY A 104 -8.85 -3.71 17.96
C GLY A 104 -8.03 -2.58 18.58
N PRO A 105 -7.26 -2.91 19.64
CA PRO A 105 -6.41 -1.95 20.32
C PRO A 105 -5.08 -1.67 19.59
N VAL A 106 -4.83 -2.34 18.47
CA VAL A 106 -3.59 -2.28 17.69
C VAL A 106 -3.98 -2.09 16.22
N VAL A 107 -3.24 -1.24 15.50
CA VAL A 107 -3.42 -1.06 14.06
C VAL A 107 -2.76 -2.23 13.34
N ARG A 108 -3.55 -3.04 12.65
CA ARG A 108 -3.07 -4.13 11.82
C ARG A 108 -4.04 -4.39 10.67
N HIS A 109 -3.50 -4.89 9.56
CA HIS A 109 -4.32 -5.23 8.40
C HIS A 109 -5.20 -6.45 8.70
N ALA A 110 -6.50 -6.35 8.42
CA ALA A 110 -7.46 -7.44 8.46
C ALA A 110 -7.09 -8.50 7.40
N PRO A 111 -6.67 -9.71 7.79
CA PRO A 111 -6.17 -10.71 6.85
C PRO A 111 -7.22 -11.11 5.79
N ASP A 112 -8.49 -11.23 6.19
CA ASP A 112 -9.56 -11.61 5.27
C ASP A 112 -9.84 -10.54 4.22
N LYS A 113 -9.82 -9.26 4.61
CA LYS A 113 -10.06 -8.13 3.70
C LYS A 113 -8.89 -7.98 2.74
N LEU A 114 -7.67 -7.95 3.26
CA LEU A 114 -6.46 -7.83 2.45
C LEU A 114 -6.29 -9.03 1.51
N GLY A 115 -6.51 -10.25 2.02
CA GLY A 115 -6.40 -11.47 1.22
C GLY A 115 -7.37 -11.52 0.04
N ARG A 116 -8.62 -11.05 0.21
CA ARG A 116 -9.57 -10.91 -0.90
C ARG A 116 -9.03 -9.94 -1.97
N ILE A 117 -8.64 -8.74 -1.56
CA ILE A 117 -8.11 -7.71 -2.46
C ILE A 117 -6.91 -8.23 -3.24
N LEU A 118 -5.95 -8.90 -2.58
CA LEU A 118 -4.76 -9.44 -3.25
C LEU A 118 -5.11 -10.52 -4.28
N ARG A 119 -6.08 -11.41 -3.99
CA ARG A 119 -6.53 -12.43 -4.96
C ARG A 119 -7.17 -11.80 -6.18
N ASP A 120 -8.03 -10.80 -5.97
CA ASP A 120 -8.73 -10.12 -7.06
C ASP A 120 -7.72 -9.36 -7.94
N LEU A 121 -6.76 -8.66 -7.33
CA LEU A 121 -5.68 -7.95 -8.04
C LEU A 121 -4.78 -8.89 -8.84
N ALA A 122 -4.45 -10.06 -8.27
CA ALA A 122 -3.67 -11.06 -8.97
C ALA A 122 -4.41 -11.64 -10.20
N GLY A 123 -5.74 -11.78 -10.12
CA GLY A 123 -6.56 -12.28 -11.23
C GLY A 123 -6.90 -11.23 -12.31
N ALA A 124 -6.91 -9.95 -11.96
CA ALA A 124 -7.42 -8.86 -12.80
C ALA A 124 -6.41 -8.24 -13.77
N ARG A 125 -5.24 -8.85 -14.01
CA ARG A 125 -4.19 -8.30 -14.89
C ARG A 125 -4.75 -8.12 -16.32
N GLY A 126 -5.29 -6.92 -16.59
CA GLY A 126 -5.95 -6.53 -17.85
C GLY A 126 -7.29 -5.77 -17.76
N GLY A 127 -7.92 -5.58 -16.59
CA GLY A 127 -9.35 -5.17 -16.55
C GLY A 127 -9.76 -3.93 -15.74
N TRP A 128 -8.94 -3.39 -14.83
CA TRP A 128 -9.41 -2.30 -13.93
C TRP A 128 -9.10 -0.88 -14.39
N ALA A 129 -8.26 -0.71 -15.42
CA ALA A 129 -7.94 0.62 -15.94
C ALA A 129 -9.05 1.23 -16.81
N THR A 130 -10.08 0.47 -17.22
CA THR A 130 -11.07 0.90 -18.22
C THR A 130 -12.48 1.14 -17.71
N ASP A 131 -12.83 0.81 -16.46
CA ASP A 131 -14.17 1.11 -15.94
C ASP A 131 -14.06 1.82 -14.59
N GLY A 132 -14.11 3.15 -14.64
CA GLY A 132 -14.16 4.06 -13.49
C GLY A 132 -15.41 3.92 -12.62
N ARG A 133 -16.14 2.79 -12.73
CA ARG A 133 -17.36 2.45 -11.98
C ARG A 133 -17.14 1.44 -10.86
N ALA A 134 -16.08 0.62 -10.92
CA ALA A 134 -15.83 -0.40 -9.90
C ALA A 134 -15.28 0.17 -8.57
N ALA A 135 -14.69 1.36 -8.60
CA ALA A 135 -14.17 2.02 -7.39
C ALA A 135 -15.28 2.55 -6.47
N GLU A 136 -16.46 2.88 -7.01
CA GLU A 136 -17.58 3.44 -6.23
C GLU A 136 -18.45 2.35 -5.56
N GLU A 137 -18.49 1.14 -6.14
CA GLU A 137 -19.40 0.08 -5.69
C GLU A 137 -18.96 -0.58 -4.36
N TRP A 138 -17.66 -0.55 -4.05
CA TRP A 138 -17.10 -1.15 -2.82
C TRP A 138 -17.03 -0.19 -1.62
N VAL A 139 -17.25 1.12 -1.81
CA VAL A 139 -17.29 2.09 -0.70
C VAL A 139 -18.59 1.97 0.11
N ARG A 140 -19.55 1.14 -0.32
CA ARG A 140 -20.89 1.03 0.28
C ARG A 140 -21.37 -0.38 0.64
N SER A 141 -20.56 -1.43 0.53
CA SER A 141 -20.92 -2.80 0.94
C SER A 141 -20.01 -3.34 2.03
#